data_AF-A0A7S1HUM9-F1
#
_entry.id   AF-A0A7S1HUM9-F1
#
_cell.length_a   1.000
_cell.length_b   1.000
_cell.length_c   1.000
_cell.angle_alpha   90.00
_cell.angle_beta   90.00
_cell.angle_gamma   90.00
#
_symmetry.space_group_name_H-M   'P 1'
#
loop_
_entity.id
_entity.type
_entity.pdbx_description
1 polymer ?
#
loop_
_entity_poly.entity_id
_entity_poly.type
_entity_poly.pdbx_seq_one_letter_code
_entity_poly.pdbx_strand_id
1 'polypeptide(L)'
;LAGATATACQPLAGVEAFRVELELEEGPVCVTGAEYVSELHAVVLALRSGEIVVYPLAACVPGSPAGEESVPECVGCIQEGIHSMAWAPDQELVVFGTGAGTLVTMTKEWDLIVENTVLPGLAGPALLPMNVRWRTDGQYYAVASVSVEDGSSHRIGLWDRNGTFRGEVGADPVHHRPLPGGL
;
A
#
# COMPACT_ATOMS: atom_id res chain seq x y z
N LEU A 1 5.73 20.34 10.46
CA LEU A 1 6.98 20.13 9.68
C LEU A 1 7.61 18.88 10.28
N ALA A 2 7.40 17.72 9.65
CA ALA A 2 7.92 16.45 10.15
C ALA A 2 9.44 16.44 10.05
N GLY A 3 10.12 16.09 11.14
CA GLY A 3 11.55 15.83 11.17
C GLY A 3 11.82 14.33 11.16
N ALA A 4 13.04 13.93 10.83
CA ALA A 4 13.50 12.63 11.25
C ALA A 4 15.00 12.66 11.48
N THR A 5 15.43 11.72 12.31
CA THR A 5 16.84 11.53 12.61
C THR A 5 17.22 10.08 12.32
N ALA A 6 18.33 9.91 11.61
CA ALA A 6 18.89 8.60 11.33
C ALA A 6 20.04 8.33 12.31
N THR A 7 19.94 7.26 13.10
CA THR A 7 21.00 6.83 14.01
C THR A 7 21.52 5.45 13.60
N ALA A 8 22.83 5.30 13.47
CA ALA A 8 23.46 4.01 13.25
C ALA A 8 23.22 3.10 14.46
N CYS A 9 22.65 1.91 14.25
CA CYS A 9 22.49 0.91 15.31
C CYS A 9 23.64 -0.10 15.26
N GLN A 10 23.96 -0.72 16.41
CA GLN A 10 24.97 -1.77 16.45
C GLN A 10 24.59 -2.90 15.46
N PRO A 11 25.43 -3.19 14.46
CA PRO A 11 25.12 -4.18 13.44
C PRO A 11 25.04 -5.58 14.04
N LEU A 12 24.05 -6.37 13.59
CA LEU A 12 24.14 -7.83 13.67
C LEU A 12 25.26 -8.25 12.72
N ALA A 13 26.23 -9.02 13.21
CA ALA A 13 27.49 -9.37 12.54
C ALA A 13 27.44 -9.34 11.00
N GLY A 14 28.07 -8.32 10.40
CA GLY A 14 28.25 -8.19 8.95
C GLY A 14 27.14 -7.43 8.19
N VAL A 15 26.09 -6.95 8.85
CA VAL A 15 25.03 -6.13 8.23
C VAL A 15 25.01 -4.75 8.88
N GLU A 16 25.35 -3.69 8.14
CA GLU A 16 25.14 -2.32 8.60
C GLU A 16 23.62 -2.08 8.77
N ALA A 17 23.22 -1.82 10.02
CA ALA A 17 21.83 -1.57 10.36
C ALA A 17 21.64 -0.07 10.64
N PHE A 18 20.77 0.57 9.85
CA PHE A 18 20.38 1.95 10.05
C PHE A 18 19.02 1.99 10.75
N ARG A 19 18.91 2.78 11.82
CA ARG A 19 17.63 3.10 12.45
C ARG A 19 17.23 4.50 12.03
N VAL A 20 16.00 4.63 11.54
CA VAL A 20 15.41 5.91 11.17
C VAL A 20 14.27 6.18 12.13
N GLU A 21 14.34 7.30 12.85
CA GLU A 21 13.28 7.76 13.74
C GLU A 21 12.47 8.85 13.03
N LEU A 22 11.24 8.52 12.63
CA LEU A 22 10.30 9.46 12.02
C LEU A 22 9.55 10.23 13.11
N GLU A 23 9.61 11.56 13.10
CA GLU A 23 8.74 12.42 13.91
C GLU A 23 7.49 12.75 13.11
N LEU A 24 6.40 12.04 13.39
CA LEU A 24 5.11 12.23 12.71
C LEU A 24 4.15 13.02 13.61
N GLU A 25 3.23 13.76 12.99
CA GLU A 25 2.27 14.60 13.72
C GLU A 25 1.17 13.72 14.35
N GLU A 26 1.46 13.26 15.57
CA GLU A 26 0.59 12.58 16.55
C GLU A 26 0.04 11.18 16.19
N GLY A 27 0.30 10.22 17.09
CA GLY A 27 -0.37 8.92 17.13
C GLY A 27 0.55 7.70 16.97
N PRO A 28 0.04 6.48 17.24
CA PRO A 28 0.80 5.26 17.04
C PRO A 28 1.05 5.02 15.55
N VAL A 29 2.33 4.99 15.17
CA VAL A 29 2.77 4.79 13.80
C VAL A 29 2.65 3.31 13.42
N CYS A 30 1.90 3.02 12.36
CA CYS A 30 1.77 1.67 11.80
C CYS A 30 2.11 1.72 10.31
N VAL A 31 3.25 1.13 9.94
CA VAL A 31 3.65 0.98 8.54
C VAL A 31 2.78 -0.09 7.90
N THR A 32 2.04 0.26 6.85
CA THR A 32 1.19 -0.67 6.09
C THR A 32 1.85 -1.17 4.81
N GLY A 33 2.87 -0.48 4.32
CA GLY A 33 3.69 -0.90 3.20
C GLY A 33 5.03 -0.17 3.19
N ALA A 34 6.04 -0.85 2.65
CA ALA A 34 7.37 -0.30 2.45
C ALA A 34 7.96 -0.90 1.16
N GLU A 35 8.51 -0.06 0.29
CA GLU A 35 9.15 -0.51 -0.95
C GLU A 35 10.34 0.38 -1.32
N TYR A 36 11.43 -0.24 -1.79
CA TYR A 36 12.56 0.50 -2.36
C TYR A 36 12.26 0.84 -3.82
N VAL A 37 12.21 2.14 -4.12
CA VAL A 37 12.00 2.67 -5.48
C VAL A 37 13.35 3.07 -6.05
N SER A 38 13.78 2.34 -7.08
CA SER A 38 15.15 2.42 -7.60
C SER A 38 15.47 3.78 -8.19
N GLU A 39 14.52 4.38 -8.92
CA GLU A 39 14.71 5.69 -9.55
C GLU A 39 14.76 6.84 -8.54
N LEU A 40 14.00 6.72 -7.45
CA LEU A 40 14.05 7.68 -6.34
C LEU A 40 15.26 7.45 -5.42
N HIS A 41 15.96 6.31 -5.57
CA HIS A 41 17.00 5.86 -4.64
C HIS A 41 16.55 5.95 -3.16
N ALA A 42 15.28 5.58 -2.91
CA ALA A 42 14.61 5.83 -1.65
C ALA A 42 13.72 4.65 -1.26
N VAL A 43 13.46 4.52 0.04
CA VAL A 43 12.37 3.67 0.55
C VAL A 43 11.13 4.53 0.68
N VAL A 44 10.06 4.14 0.01
CA VAL A 44 8.73 4.73 0.19
C VAL A 44 8.00 3.94 1.25
N LEU A 45 7.42 4.65 2.22
CA LEU A 45 6.63 4.13 3.31
C LEU A 45 5.20 4.65 3.18
N ALA A 46 4.24 3.75 3.38
CA ALA A 46 2.84 4.09 3.58
C ALA A 46 2.45 3.83 5.02
N LEU A 47 1.84 4.83 5.66
CA LEU A 47 1.45 4.78 7.06
C LEU A 47 -0.07 4.67 7.20
N ARG A 48 -0.52 3.98 8.26
CA ARG A 48 -1.94 3.82 8.58
C ARG A 48 -2.65 5.16 8.79
N SER A 49 -1.93 6.20 9.23
CA SER A 49 -2.41 7.57 9.38
C SER A 49 -2.80 8.23 8.05
N GLY A 50 -2.30 7.72 6.91
CA GLY A 50 -2.53 8.30 5.59
C GLY A 50 -1.28 8.87 4.94
N GLU A 51 -0.21 9.08 5.71
CA GLU A 51 1.01 9.73 5.24
C GLU A 51 1.80 8.81 4.30
N ILE A 52 2.35 9.42 3.24
CA ILE A 52 3.29 8.82 2.30
C ILE A 52 4.64 9.47 2.56
N VAL A 53 5.59 8.67 3.01
CA VAL A 53 6.92 9.14 3.40
C VAL A 53 7.97 8.57 2.46
N VAL A 54 8.79 9.43 1.89
CA VAL A 54 9.95 9.04 1.09
C VAL A 54 11.19 9.21 1.97
N TYR A 55 11.96 8.14 2.12
CA TYR A 55 13.23 8.16 2.84
C TYR A 55 14.37 7.93 1.84
N PRO A 56 15.07 9.01 1.40
CA PRO A 56 16.22 8.89 0.51
C PRO A 56 17.32 8.04 1.16
N LEU A 57 17.92 7.12 0.42
CA LEU A 57 19.00 6.25 0.93
C LEU A 57 20.41 6.75 0.62
N ALA A 58 20.58 8.00 0.15
CA ALA A 58 21.87 8.57 -0.22
C ALA A 58 22.95 8.45 0.89
N ALA A 59 22.56 8.61 2.17
CA ALA A 59 23.47 8.46 3.31
C ALA A 59 23.84 7.00 3.63
N CYS A 60 23.05 6.03 3.17
CA CYS A 60 23.20 4.60 3.46
C CYS A 60 24.00 3.85 2.38
N VAL A 61 24.51 4.55 1.36
CA VAL A 61 25.33 3.96 0.30
C VAL A 61 26.81 3.96 0.70
N PRO A 62 27.53 2.82 0.58
CA PRO A 62 28.97 2.77 0.82
C PRO A 62 29.73 3.77 -0.06
N GLY A 63 30.49 4.67 0.55
CA GLY A 63 31.26 5.70 -0.15
C GLY A 63 30.59 7.07 -0.22
N SER A 64 29.39 7.23 0.34
CA SER A 64 28.79 8.54 0.59
C SER A 64 29.67 9.37 1.54
N PRO A 65 29.86 10.68 1.31
CA PRO A 65 30.64 11.52 2.21
C PRO A 65 30.07 11.45 3.64
N ALA A 66 30.94 11.16 4.61
CA ALA A 66 30.54 11.07 6.01
C ALA A 66 29.90 12.40 6.45
N GLY A 67 28.60 12.38 6.75
CA GLY A 67 27.84 13.53 7.22
C GLY A 67 26.64 13.94 6.38
N GLU A 68 26.34 13.28 5.25
CA GLU A 68 25.02 13.44 4.62
C GLU A 68 23.97 12.74 5.47
N GLU A 69 23.04 13.52 6.03
CA GLU A 69 21.88 13.00 6.75
C GLU A 69 20.75 12.79 5.75
N SER A 70 20.25 11.57 5.66
CA SER A 70 19.04 11.26 4.89
C SER A 70 17.82 11.76 5.67
N VAL A 71 17.26 12.88 5.23
CA VAL A 71 16.03 13.43 5.82
C VAL A 71 14.83 12.88 5.03
N PRO A 72 13.91 12.14 5.67
CA PRO A 72 12.65 11.74 5.06
C PRO A 72 11.75 12.94 4.84
N GLU A 73 10.98 12.84 3.79
CA GLU A 73 10.00 13.83 3.39
C GLU A 73 8.61 13.20 3.35
N CYS A 74 7.62 13.91 3.90
CA CYS A 74 6.23 13.57 3.70
C CYS A 74 5.76 14.23 2.39
N VAL A 75 5.56 13.41 1.37
CA VAL A 75 5.23 13.85 0.00
C VAL A 75 3.74 13.92 -0.26
N GLY A 76 2.93 13.30 0.61
CA GLY A 76 1.48 13.28 0.47
C GLY A 76 0.77 12.68 1.69
N CYS A 77 -0.53 12.92 1.77
CA CYS A 77 -1.40 12.35 2.81
C CYS A 77 -2.77 12.00 2.25
N ILE A 78 -3.20 10.76 2.49
CA ILE A 78 -4.55 10.25 2.18
C ILE A 78 -5.38 10.30 3.46
N GLN A 79 -6.36 11.20 3.52
CA GLN A 79 -7.11 11.52 4.75
C GLN A 79 -7.81 10.32 5.41
N GLU A 80 -8.24 9.35 4.61
CA GLU A 80 -8.95 8.16 5.07
C GLU A 80 -7.99 7.07 5.60
N GLY A 81 -6.69 7.35 5.64
CA GLY A 81 -5.66 6.39 6.02
C GLY A 81 -5.32 5.41 4.89
N ILE A 82 -4.14 4.77 5.01
CA ILE A 82 -3.67 3.76 4.05
C ILE A 82 -3.70 2.39 4.72
N HIS A 83 -4.25 1.39 4.03
CA HIS A 83 -4.31 -0.01 4.46
C HIS A 83 -3.40 -0.93 3.65
N SER A 84 -3.15 -0.61 2.39
CA SER A 84 -2.30 -1.39 1.49
C SER A 84 -1.59 -0.45 0.52
N MET A 85 -0.36 -0.78 0.17
CA MET A 85 0.42 -0.11 -0.87
C MET A 85 1.05 -1.18 -1.76
N ALA A 86 0.99 -0.98 -3.07
CA ALA A 86 1.67 -1.85 -4.02
C ALA A 86 2.13 -1.04 -5.23
N TRP A 87 3.45 -1.07 -5.49
CA TRP A 87 4.02 -0.52 -6.70
C TRP A 87 3.88 -1.49 -7.87
N ALA A 88 3.70 -0.91 -9.06
CA ALA A 88 3.86 -1.65 -10.30
C ALA A 88 5.30 -2.18 -10.40
N PRO A 89 5.55 -3.30 -11.12
CA PRO A 89 6.88 -3.88 -11.24
C PRO A 89 7.91 -2.96 -11.92
N ASP A 90 7.44 -1.99 -12.70
CA ASP A 90 8.27 -0.94 -13.33
C ASP A 90 8.49 0.27 -12.42
N GLN A 91 7.85 0.30 -11.25
CA GLN A 91 7.93 1.38 -10.25
C GLN A 91 7.48 2.76 -10.78
N GLU A 92 6.69 2.78 -11.85
CA GLU A 92 6.14 4.02 -12.41
C GLU A 92 4.79 4.39 -11.77
N LEU A 93 4.07 3.40 -11.25
CA LEU A 93 2.76 3.55 -10.63
C LEU A 93 2.73 2.92 -9.24
N VAL A 94 1.96 3.53 -8.35
CA VAL A 94 1.63 2.98 -7.03
C VAL A 94 0.13 2.99 -6.83
N VAL A 95 -0.39 1.91 -6.25
CA VAL A 95 -1.80 1.80 -5.86
C VAL A 95 -1.87 1.72 -4.34
N PHE A 96 -2.66 2.63 -3.77
CA PHE A 96 -3.00 2.68 -2.36
C PHE A 96 -4.42 2.18 -2.15
N GLY A 97 -4.61 1.29 -1.19
CA GLY A 97 -5.92 0.94 -0.66
C GLY A 97 -6.21 1.77 0.59
N THR A 98 -7.33 2.50 0.61
CA THR A 98 -7.66 3.50 1.65
C THR A 98 -8.63 2.96 2.70
N GLY A 99 -8.74 3.62 3.85
CA GLY A 99 -9.71 3.25 4.90
C GLY A 99 -11.18 3.46 4.48
N ALA A 100 -11.44 4.28 3.47
CA ALA A 100 -12.78 4.48 2.90
C ALA A 100 -13.23 3.35 1.96
N GLY A 101 -12.38 2.34 1.70
CA GLY A 101 -12.69 1.30 0.73
C GLY A 101 -12.48 1.76 -0.71
N THR A 102 -11.58 2.72 -0.94
CA THR A 102 -11.17 3.18 -2.28
C THR A 102 -9.76 2.73 -2.63
N LEU A 103 -9.47 2.72 -3.93
CA LEU A 103 -8.19 2.50 -4.55
C LEU A 103 -7.75 3.81 -5.17
N VAL A 104 -6.61 4.32 -4.72
CA VAL A 104 -6.00 5.56 -5.23
C VAL A 104 -4.75 5.17 -5.99
N THR A 105 -4.73 5.44 -7.30
CA THR A 105 -3.57 5.18 -8.16
C THR A 105 -2.83 6.47 -8.43
N MET A 106 -1.54 6.50 -8.14
CA MET A 106 -0.66 7.65 -8.36
C MET A 106 0.55 7.27 -9.21
N THR A 107 1.17 8.25 -9.84
CA THR A 107 2.50 8.11 -10.43
C THR A 107 3.58 8.12 -9.35
N LYS A 108 4.83 7.82 -9.72
CA LYS A 108 6.00 7.99 -8.84
C LYS A 108 6.25 9.44 -8.43
N GLU A 109 5.75 10.41 -9.22
CA GLU A 109 5.74 11.84 -8.89
C GLU A 109 4.56 12.25 -8.00
N TRP A 110 3.76 11.29 -7.51
CA TRP A 110 2.61 11.51 -6.63
C TRP A 110 1.43 12.21 -7.32
N ASP A 111 1.42 12.26 -8.65
CA ASP A 111 0.29 12.75 -9.41
C ASP A 111 -0.85 11.73 -9.40
N LEU A 112 -2.05 12.18 -9.04
CA LEU A 112 -3.25 11.33 -9.03
C LEU A 112 -3.66 10.96 -10.47
N ILE A 113 -3.71 9.66 -10.76
CA ILE A 113 -4.22 9.15 -12.03
C ILE A 113 -5.71 8.88 -11.94
N VAL A 114 -6.11 8.09 -10.95
CA VAL A 114 -7.50 7.66 -10.79
C VAL A 114 -7.79 7.23 -9.36
N GLU A 115 -9.02 7.48 -8.92
CA GLU A 115 -9.58 6.95 -7.69
C GLU A 115 -10.83 6.12 -8.00
N ASN A 116 -10.91 4.91 -7.45
CA ASN A 116 -12.02 4.00 -7.65
C ASN A 116 -12.46 3.36 -6.33
N THR A 117 -13.69 2.85 -6.26
CA THR A 117 -14.08 1.92 -5.18
C THR A 117 -13.35 0.59 -5.32
N VAL A 118 -12.93 -0.03 -4.21
CA VAL A 118 -12.18 -1.31 -4.19
C VAL A 118 -12.87 -2.42 -4.97
N LEU A 119 -14.20 -2.52 -4.87
CA LEU A 119 -15.02 -3.44 -5.66
C LEU A 119 -16.32 -2.75 -6.07
N PRO A 120 -16.75 -2.84 -7.33
CA PRO A 120 -18.07 -2.37 -7.74
C PRO A 120 -19.18 -3.02 -6.92
N GLY A 121 -20.11 -2.22 -6.42
CA GLY A 121 -21.26 -2.68 -5.64
C GLY A 121 -20.97 -2.99 -4.17
N LEU A 122 -19.71 -2.92 -3.72
CA LEU A 122 -19.35 -2.93 -2.30
C LEU A 122 -18.67 -1.61 -1.97
N ALA A 123 -19.37 -0.75 -1.24
CA ALA A 123 -18.88 0.57 -0.85
C ALA A 123 -18.72 0.65 0.66
N GLY A 124 -17.71 1.41 1.10
CA GLY A 124 -17.53 1.81 2.48
C GLY A 124 -16.36 1.13 3.21
N PRO A 125 -16.12 1.53 4.46
CA PRO A 125 -15.00 1.08 5.29
C PRO A 125 -15.07 -0.41 5.68
N ALA A 126 -16.15 -1.09 5.28
CA ALA A 126 -16.44 -2.50 5.52
C ALA A 126 -15.62 -3.48 4.66
N LEU A 127 -14.51 -3.05 4.06
CA LEU A 127 -13.72 -3.82 3.09
C LEU A 127 -12.32 -4.22 3.60
N LEU A 128 -12.21 -4.50 4.90
CA LEU A 128 -10.92 -4.77 5.55
C LEU A 128 -10.79 -6.22 6.03
N PRO A 129 -9.61 -6.86 5.86
CA PRO A 129 -8.38 -6.32 5.27
C PRO A 129 -8.43 -6.28 3.73
N MET A 130 -7.72 -5.33 3.13
CA MET A 130 -7.50 -5.26 1.69
C MET A 130 -6.03 -5.49 1.34
N ASN A 131 -5.77 -6.21 0.24
CA ASN A 131 -4.43 -6.46 -0.25
C ASN A 131 -4.37 -6.22 -1.76
N VAL A 132 -3.49 -5.32 -2.18
CA VAL A 132 -3.26 -5.00 -3.60
C VAL A 132 -1.98 -5.69 -4.07
N ARG A 133 -2.02 -6.33 -5.24
CA ARG A 133 -0.86 -6.99 -5.86
C ARG A 133 -0.85 -6.82 -7.36
N TRP A 134 0.29 -6.41 -7.90
CA TRP A 134 0.50 -6.33 -9.34
C TRP A 134 0.85 -7.67 -9.95
N ARG A 135 0.41 -7.86 -11.20
CA ARG A 135 0.96 -8.88 -12.08
C ARG A 135 2.37 -8.48 -12.49
N THR A 136 3.24 -9.46 -12.70
CA THR A 136 4.67 -9.24 -12.98
C THR A 136 4.97 -8.46 -14.27
N ASP A 137 4.01 -8.35 -15.19
CA ASP A 137 4.13 -7.56 -16.42
C ASP A 137 3.58 -6.13 -16.30
N GLY A 138 3.09 -5.74 -15.11
CA GLY A 138 2.59 -4.39 -14.82
C GLY A 138 1.32 -4.00 -15.58
N GLN A 139 0.63 -4.94 -16.23
CA GLN A 139 -0.57 -4.64 -17.03
C GLN A 139 -1.86 -4.72 -16.21
N TYR A 140 -1.83 -5.45 -15.08
CA TYR A 140 -2.99 -5.66 -14.22
C TYR A 140 -2.56 -5.72 -12.77
N TYR A 141 -3.50 -5.43 -11.87
CA TYR A 141 -3.37 -5.70 -10.45
C TYR A 141 -4.65 -6.33 -9.90
N ALA A 142 -4.50 -7.15 -8.87
CA ALA A 142 -5.58 -7.77 -8.15
C ALA A 142 -5.75 -7.09 -6.79
N VAL A 143 -7.00 -6.97 -6.34
CA VAL A 143 -7.36 -6.48 -5.03
C VAL A 143 -8.22 -7.52 -4.33
N ALA A 144 -7.68 -8.12 -3.27
CA ALA A 144 -8.41 -9.02 -2.41
C ALA A 144 -9.00 -8.24 -1.23
N SER A 145 -10.27 -8.45 -0.94
CA SER A 145 -10.97 -7.85 0.20
C SER A 145 -12.02 -8.79 0.77
N VAL A 146 -12.50 -8.50 1.98
CA VAL A 146 -13.52 -9.25 2.71
C VAL A 146 -14.67 -8.31 3.05
N SER A 147 -15.91 -8.71 2.74
CA SER A 147 -17.08 -7.96 3.22
C SER A 147 -17.22 -8.14 4.73
N VAL A 148 -17.25 -7.03 5.47
CA VAL A 148 -17.44 -7.01 6.92
C VAL A 148 -18.91 -7.34 7.30
N GLU A 149 -19.88 -7.17 6.40
CA GLU A 149 -21.29 -7.45 6.70
C GLU A 149 -21.56 -8.95 6.95
N ASP A 150 -20.94 -9.83 6.16
CA ASP A 150 -21.11 -11.29 6.27
C ASP A 150 -19.87 -12.02 6.82
N GLY A 151 -18.74 -11.31 6.96
CA GLY A 151 -17.46 -11.82 7.48
C GLY A 151 -16.85 -13.01 6.73
N SER A 152 -17.47 -13.44 5.62
CA SER A 152 -17.21 -14.76 4.99
C SER A 152 -17.03 -14.70 3.47
N SER A 153 -17.47 -13.63 2.81
CA SER A 153 -17.33 -13.48 1.36
C SER A 153 -16.01 -12.79 1.04
N HIS A 154 -15.00 -13.61 0.73
CA HIS A 154 -13.75 -13.14 0.12
C HIS A 154 -14.03 -12.83 -1.35
N ARG A 155 -13.72 -11.60 -1.77
CA ARG A 155 -13.84 -11.15 -3.15
C ARG A 155 -12.49 -10.66 -3.64
N ILE A 156 -12.15 -11.01 -4.88
CA ILE A 156 -10.90 -10.63 -5.53
C ILE A 156 -11.26 -9.91 -6.82
N GLY A 157 -11.07 -8.60 -6.85
CA GLY A 157 -11.24 -7.77 -8.04
C GLY A 157 -9.97 -7.74 -8.88
N LEU A 158 -10.12 -7.75 -10.20
CA LEU A 158 -9.05 -7.56 -11.18
C LEU A 158 -9.21 -6.20 -11.84
N TRP A 159 -8.11 -5.47 -11.89
CA TRP A 159 -8.03 -4.13 -12.46
C TRP A 159 -6.93 -4.09 -13.51
N ASP A 160 -7.12 -3.30 -14.57
CA ASP A 160 -6.01 -2.99 -15.47
C ASP A 160 -5.11 -1.89 -14.90
N ARG A 161 -3.96 -1.68 -15.55
CA ARG A 161 -2.96 -0.69 -15.16
C ARG A 161 -3.52 0.73 -14.97
N ASN A 162 -4.54 1.10 -15.72
CA ASN A 162 -5.13 2.45 -15.69
C ASN A 162 -6.26 2.57 -14.66
N GLY A 163 -6.45 1.55 -13.83
CA GLY A 163 -7.51 1.49 -12.82
C GLY A 163 -8.90 1.28 -13.42
N THR A 164 -9.01 0.61 -14.57
CA THR A 164 -10.33 0.14 -15.05
C THR A 164 -10.60 -1.25 -14.49
N PHE A 165 -11.75 -1.43 -13.85
CA PHE A 165 -12.19 -2.73 -13.35
C PHE A 165 -12.44 -3.71 -14.51
N ARG A 166 -11.90 -4.92 -14.40
CA ARG A 166 -11.94 -5.96 -15.45
C ARG A 166 -12.81 -7.15 -15.10
N GLY A 167 -13.02 -7.40 -13.81
CA GLY A 167 -13.83 -8.50 -13.32
C GLY A 167 -13.48 -8.85 -11.90
N GLU A 168 -14.16 -9.84 -11.36
CA GLU A 168 -13.96 -10.28 -9.98
C GLU A 168 -14.26 -11.76 -9.83
N VAL A 169 -13.58 -12.37 -8.87
CA VAL A 169 -13.82 -13.71 -8.39
C VAL A 169 -14.28 -13.62 -6.94
N GLY A 170 -15.45 -14.15 -6.61
CA GLY A 170 -15.98 -14.21 -5.25
C GLY A 170 -16.85 -15.45 -5.07
N ALA A 171 -16.88 -15.99 -3.85
CA ALA A 171 -17.87 -16.99 -3.49
C ALA A 171 -19.22 -16.29 -3.31
N ASP A 172 -20.17 -16.56 -4.19
CA ASP A 172 -21.56 -16.14 -3.99
C ASP A 172 -22.07 -16.82 -2.72
N PRO A 173 -22.47 -16.10 -1.67
CA PRO A 173 -23.21 -16.72 -0.59
C PRO A 173 -24.58 -17.08 -1.19
N VAL A 174 -24.87 -18.38 -1.30
CA VAL A 174 -26.16 -19.04 -1.61
C VAL A 174 -26.16 -19.87 -2.90
N HIS A 175 -25.85 -21.16 -2.75
CA HIS A 175 -26.76 -22.23 -3.16
C HIS A 175 -26.55 -23.49 -2.29
N HIS A 176 -26.96 -23.43 -1.02
CA HIS A 176 -27.53 -24.63 -0.41
C HIS A 176 -28.88 -24.87 -1.10
N ARG A 177 -28.86 -25.62 -2.19
CA ARG A 177 -30.08 -26.23 -2.74
C ARG A 177 -30.60 -27.18 -1.66
N PRO A 178 -31.81 -27.01 -1.10
CA PRO A 178 -32.40 -28.06 -0.30
C PRO A 178 -32.50 -29.29 -1.22
N LEU A 179 -31.98 -30.44 -0.77
CA LEU A 179 -32.30 -31.70 -1.43
C LEU A 179 -33.83 -31.77 -1.54
N PRO A 180 -34.41 -32.06 -2.71
CA PRO A 180 -35.83 -32.36 -2.76
C PRO A 180 -36.05 -33.53 -1.81
N GLY A 181 -36.88 -33.30 -0.78
CA GLY A 181 -37.29 -34.34 0.15
C GLY A 181 -37.85 -35.51 -0.66
N GLY A 182 -37.10 -36.61 -0.67
CA GLY A 182 -37.59 -37.89 -1.15
C GLY A 182 -38.57 -38.42 -0.11
N LEU A 183 -39.83 -38.54 -0.54
CA LEU A 183 -40.89 -39.30 0.12
C LEU A 183 -40.47 -40.73 0.41
#